data_AF-A0A914VYZ4-F1
#
_entry.id   AF-A0A914VYZ4-F1
#
_cell.length_a   1.000
_cell.length_b   1.000
_cell.length_c   1.000
_cell.angle_alpha   90.00
_cell.angle_beta   90.00
_cell.angle_gamma   90.00
#
_symmetry.space_group_name_H-M   'P 1'
#
loop_
_entity.id
_entity.type
_entity.pdbx_description
1 polymer ?
#
loop_
_entity_poly.entity_id
_entity_poly.type
_entity_poly.pdbx_seq_one_letter_code
_entity_poly.pdbx_strand_id
1 'polypeptide(L)'
;MLYLLLMLSLSLVVTISSQGCPDGWRSSQVVPNKCYYVAAQKKIWFDAEGFCSNAQPNAHLTSIISAFENGNVDAVVISTSSVSVCDQFWIGANGFDVNRNYTWVDGNPSTYANWASGQPDPNQQCVSSTARTTGKWKTEPCGVENCFICEMFIDGLSSTSPLPPTTSLTTTSTRTSIFNPSTTTPATGPTSMTDCKDWFDHGSHTDGIYPINPDGKGSFNVNCDMTTDGGGWTVFQRRQDDSTVFWNQPWQQYKIGFNNAADKNFWLGLDRVNVLSNKDTNVAMRIDLTRNRCPADICGNSFDQNGSWFGVWKFSIDSEANKYQLHIGTAMEGTLSSSDAYDPFFSHNNNQLFTTVDNDNDNWEGGNCASSDAYKFGGWWHDSCGKVCLNGAYDPPQWGTSGLSYYRSHFAADYYIVPVLSEMKLRKY
;
A
#
# COMPACT_ATOMS: atom_id res chain seq x y z
N MET A 1 -13.09 52.71 55.20
CA MET A 1 -13.55 51.79 54.16
C MET A 1 -12.48 51.73 53.08
N LEU A 2 -11.70 50.66 53.09
CA LEU A 2 -10.56 50.41 52.21
C LEU A 2 -11.05 49.35 51.20
N TYR A 3 -11.06 49.63 49.90
CA TYR A 3 -11.25 48.60 48.88
C TYR A 3 -10.02 48.55 47.98
N LEU A 4 -9.22 47.51 48.25
CA LEU A 4 -8.01 47.10 47.55
C LEU A 4 -8.45 46.23 46.36
N LEU A 5 -8.32 46.73 45.14
CA LEU A 5 -8.53 45.96 43.90
C LEU A 5 -7.24 45.19 43.58
N LEU A 6 -7.26 43.89 43.87
CA LEU A 6 -6.22 42.93 43.54
C LEU A 6 -6.28 42.64 42.02
N MET A 7 -5.28 43.10 41.26
CA MET A 7 -5.06 42.63 39.88
C MET A 7 -4.37 41.26 39.95
N LEU A 8 -5.15 40.19 39.76
CA LEU A 8 -4.62 38.84 39.56
C LEU A 8 -4.00 38.75 38.16
N SER A 9 -2.68 38.62 38.11
CA SER A 9 -1.93 38.26 36.90
C SER A 9 -2.38 36.88 36.42
N LEU A 10 -3.03 36.82 35.25
CA LEU A 10 -3.36 35.57 34.58
C LEU A 10 -2.05 35.00 34.01
N SER A 11 -1.40 34.11 34.76
CA SER A 11 -0.35 33.26 34.22
C SER A 11 -0.96 32.42 33.11
N LEU A 12 -0.49 32.59 31.87
CA LEU A 12 -0.84 31.72 30.76
C LEU A 12 -0.28 30.33 31.10
N VAL A 13 -1.11 29.47 31.67
CA VAL A 13 -0.81 28.04 31.74
C VAL A 13 -0.85 27.58 30.29
N VAL A 14 0.32 27.42 29.68
CA VAL A 14 0.44 26.59 28.49
C VAL A 14 0.00 25.20 28.94
N THR A 15 -1.26 24.88 28.71
CA THR A 15 -1.75 23.52 28.84
C THR A 15 -1.01 22.71 27.79
N ILE A 16 0.01 21.96 28.22
CA ILE A 16 0.55 20.86 27.44
C ILE A 16 -0.65 19.96 27.17
N SER A 17 -1.16 19.95 25.94
CA SER A 17 -2.20 19.00 25.54
C SER A 17 -1.62 17.62 25.78
N SER A 18 -2.15 16.90 26.78
CA SER A 18 -1.77 15.50 26.97
C SER A 18 -2.13 14.77 25.67
N GLN A 19 -1.12 14.19 25.05
CA GLN A 19 -1.20 13.45 23.79
C GLN A 19 -1.96 12.15 24.03
N GLY A 20 -3.30 12.26 24.10
CA GLY A 20 -4.22 11.16 24.31
C GLY A 20 -4.76 10.62 23.00
N CYS A 21 -5.49 9.51 23.06
CA CYS A 21 -6.17 9.00 21.88
C CYS A 21 -7.22 10.00 21.38
N PRO A 22 -7.47 10.07 20.05
CA PRO A 22 -8.50 10.94 19.50
C PRO A 22 -9.89 10.66 20.08
N ASP A 23 -10.81 11.60 19.95
CA ASP A 23 -12.17 11.44 20.45
C ASP A 23 -12.83 10.16 19.90
N GLY A 24 -13.39 9.35 20.81
CA GLY A 24 -14.00 8.06 20.49
C GLY A 24 -13.01 6.89 20.40
N TRP A 25 -11.69 7.15 20.40
CA TRP A 25 -10.65 6.14 20.51
C TRP A 25 -10.28 5.88 21.96
N ARG A 26 -9.86 4.65 22.26
CA ARG A 26 -9.53 4.18 23.60
C ARG A 26 -8.06 3.81 23.67
N SER A 27 -7.35 4.30 24.67
CA SER A 27 -5.93 3.97 24.88
C SER A 27 -5.73 2.51 25.26
N SER A 28 -4.76 1.87 24.61
CA SER A 28 -4.24 0.60 25.06
C SER A 28 -3.67 0.75 26.47
N GLN A 29 -3.93 -0.25 27.32
CA GLN A 29 -3.38 -0.29 28.67
C GLN A 29 -2.05 -1.07 28.72
N VAL A 30 -1.65 -1.68 27.60
CA VAL A 30 -0.51 -2.60 27.52
C VAL A 30 0.51 -2.18 26.46
N VAL A 31 0.07 -1.54 25.37
CA VAL A 31 0.95 -0.99 24.33
C VAL A 31 0.97 0.54 24.43
N PRO A 32 2.12 1.17 24.74
CA PRO A 32 2.22 2.62 24.79
C PRO A 32 1.80 3.26 23.47
N ASN A 33 1.07 4.38 23.56
CA ASN A 33 0.65 5.21 22.42
C ASN A 33 -0.20 4.49 21.37
N LYS A 34 -0.68 3.28 21.66
CA LYS A 34 -1.63 2.56 20.82
C LYS A 34 -3.06 2.92 21.22
N CYS A 35 -3.90 3.18 20.23
CA CYS A 35 -5.30 3.53 20.41
C CYS A 35 -6.17 2.56 19.63
N TYR A 36 -7.36 2.27 20.14
CA TYR A 36 -8.34 1.41 19.50
C TYR A 36 -9.67 2.13 19.29
N TYR A 37 -10.31 1.88 18.15
CA TYR A 37 -11.68 2.29 17.88
C TYR A 37 -12.54 1.05 17.64
N VAL A 38 -13.63 0.92 18.40
CA VAL A 38 -14.53 -0.24 18.29
C VAL A 38 -15.81 0.20 17.59
N ALA A 39 -15.95 -0.22 16.33
CA ALA A 39 -17.07 0.18 15.49
C ALA A 39 -18.27 -0.74 15.66
N ALA A 40 -19.46 -0.14 15.87
CA ALA A 40 -20.73 -0.87 15.99
C ALA A 40 -21.40 -1.18 14.65
N GLN A 41 -21.04 -0.44 13.61
CA GLN A 41 -21.51 -0.73 12.26
C GLN A 41 -20.88 -2.02 11.76
N LYS A 42 -21.68 -2.82 11.06
CA LYS A 42 -21.19 -4.04 10.41
C LYS A 42 -20.74 -3.71 8.99
N LYS A 43 -19.61 -4.26 8.59
CA LYS A 43 -19.01 -4.10 7.26
C LYS A 43 -18.37 -5.41 6.84
N ILE A 44 -18.24 -5.63 5.54
CA ILE A 44 -17.35 -6.67 5.03
C ILE A 44 -15.89 -6.33 5.40
N TRP A 45 -15.00 -7.32 5.41
CA TRP A 45 -13.65 -7.13 5.96
C TRP A 45 -12.89 -5.98 5.27
N PHE A 46 -12.98 -5.90 3.93
CA PHE A 46 -12.32 -4.85 3.15
C PHE A 46 -12.87 -3.44 3.43
N ASP A 47 -14.19 -3.32 3.59
CA ASP A 47 -14.83 -2.05 3.94
C ASP A 47 -14.51 -1.62 5.37
N ALA A 48 -14.32 -2.59 6.27
CA ALA A 48 -13.90 -2.35 7.64
C ALA A 48 -12.45 -1.83 7.68
N GLU A 49 -11.53 -2.43 6.92
CA GLU A 49 -10.17 -1.93 6.74
C GLU A 49 -10.18 -0.52 6.14
N GLY A 50 -10.91 -0.33 5.03
CA GLY A 50 -11.06 0.96 4.41
C GLY A 50 -11.63 2.01 5.36
N PHE A 51 -12.54 1.65 6.26
CA PHE A 51 -13.01 2.56 7.30
C PHE A 51 -11.88 2.93 8.27
N CYS A 52 -11.13 1.96 8.77
CA CYS A 52 -10.04 2.20 9.71
C CYS A 52 -8.97 3.11 9.11
N SER A 53 -8.49 2.82 7.90
CA SER A 53 -7.47 3.63 7.22
C SER A 53 -7.89 5.06 6.92
N ASN A 54 -9.20 5.32 6.82
CA ASN A 54 -9.73 6.67 6.64
C ASN A 54 -10.06 7.40 7.96
N ALA A 55 -10.10 6.68 9.08
CA ALA A 55 -10.50 7.26 10.35
C ALA A 55 -9.40 8.10 11.00
N GLN A 56 -8.14 7.67 10.91
CA GLN A 56 -6.95 8.35 11.43
C GLN A 56 -5.71 7.99 10.59
N PRO A 57 -4.66 8.82 10.56
CA PRO A 57 -3.38 8.45 9.93
C PRO A 57 -2.81 7.15 10.51
N ASN A 58 -2.27 6.29 9.64
CA ASN A 58 -1.68 4.98 10.02
C ASN A 58 -2.63 4.04 10.77
N ALA A 59 -3.94 4.27 10.66
CA ALA A 59 -4.92 3.39 11.28
C ALA A 59 -5.27 2.21 10.38
N HIS A 60 -5.48 1.06 11.00
CA HIS A 60 -5.77 -0.20 10.32
C HIS A 60 -6.72 -1.03 11.16
N LEU A 61 -7.31 -2.09 10.60
CA LEU A 61 -7.89 -3.14 11.43
C LEU A 61 -6.81 -3.70 12.35
N THR A 62 -7.19 -3.95 13.60
CA THR A 62 -6.22 -4.18 14.66
C THR A 62 -5.34 -5.41 14.44
N SER A 63 -4.04 -5.23 14.68
CA SER A 63 -3.09 -6.31 14.89
C SER A 63 -2.99 -6.70 16.36
N ILE A 64 -2.80 -7.99 16.60
CA ILE A 64 -2.66 -8.54 17.95
C ILE A 64 -1.40 -9.41 17.99
N ILE A 65 -0.31 -8.85 18.49
CA ILE A 65 1.02 -9.48 18.47
C ILE A 65 1.39 -10.19 19.78
N SER A 66 0.50 -10.20 20.78
CA SER A 66 0.71 -10.93 22.03
C SER A 66 -0.57 -11.30 22.77
N ALA A 67 -0.47 -12.24 23.71
CA ALA A 67 -1.59 -12.61 24.60
C ALA A 67 -2.04 -11.45 25.50
N PHE A 68 -1.12 -10.59 25.93
CA PHE A 68 -1.44 -9.39 26.71
C PHE A 68 -2.24 -8.38 25.89
N GLU A 69 -1.86 -8.20 24.63
CA GLU A 69 -2.60 -7.36 23.70
C GLU A 69 -3.99 -7.92 23.39
N ASN A 70 -4.12 -9.24 23.19
CA ASN A 70 -5.43 -9.86 22.99
C ASN A 70 -6.36 -9.54 24.17
N GLY A 71 -5.88 -9.72 25.40
CA GLY A 71 -6.66 -9.40 26.60
C GLY A 71 -7.01 -7.91 26.71
N ASN A 72 -6.14 -7.02 26.24
CA ASN A 72 -6.46 -5.59 26.20
C ASN A 72 -7.51 -5.24 25.15
N VAL A 73 -7.43 -5.83 23.95
CA VAL A 73 -8.45 -5.70 22.90
C VAL A 73 -9.80 -6.22 23.39
N ASP A 74 -9.82 -7.39 24.05
CA ASP A 74 -11.03 -7.95 24.66
C ASP A 74 -11.64 -6.97 25.68
N ALA A 75 -10.82 -6.41 26.57
CA ALA A 75 -11.27 -5.44 27.58
C ALA A 75 -11.82 -4.14 26.94
N VAL A 76 -11.18 -3.64 25.89
CA VAL A 76 -11.61 -2.47 25.13
C VAL A 76 -12.97 -2.71 24.46
N VAL A 77 -13.18 -3.90 23.90
CA VAL A 77 -14.45 -4.31 23.29
C VAL A 77 -15.56 -4.50 24.33
N ILE A 78 -15.27 -5.21 25.44
CA ILE A 78 -16.22 -5.47 26.53
C ILE A 78 -16.69 -4.16 27.18
N SER A 79 -15.79 -3.18 27.36
CA SER A 79 -16.12 -1.87 27.92
C SER A 79 -16.83 -0.91 26.95
N THR A 80 -17.00 -1.30 25.68
CA THR A 80 -17.70 -0.50 24.68
C THR A 80 -19.18 -0.91 24.59
N SER A 81 -20.06 -0.16 25.26
CA SER A 81 -21.50 -0.49 25.33
C SER A 81 -22.22 -0.44 23.98
N SER A 82 -21.80 0.45 23.06
CA SER A 82 -22.41 0.63 21.74
C SER A 82 -22.37 -0.61 20.86
N VAL A 83 -21.48 -1.56 21.16
CA VAL A 83 -21.35 -2.76 20.37
C VAL A 83 -22.10 -3.96 20.91
N SER A 84 -22.82 -3.91 22.03
CA SER A 84 -23.40 -5.08 22.74
C SER A 84 -24.12 -6.16 21.89
N VAL A 85 -24.56 -5.82 20.67
CA VAL A 85 -25.21 -6.70 19.69
C VAL A 85 -24.27 -7.49 18.76
N CYS A 86 -22.96 -7.26 18.78
CA CYS A 86 -22.02 -8.01 17.92
C CYS A 86 -21.47 -9.26 18.61
N ASP A 87 -21.21 -10.33 17.88
CA ASP A 87 -20.49 -11.49 18.45
C ASP A 87 -19.11 -11.68 17.81
N GLN A 88 -18.87 -10.99 16.71
CA GLN A 88 -17.66 -11.09 15.88
C GLN A 88 -17.16 -9.70 15.54
N PHE A 89 -15.85 -9.56 15.54
CA PHE A 89 -15.15 -8.32 15.22
C PHE A 89 -14.06 -8.58 14.20
N TRP A 90 -14.09 -7.91 13.05
CA TRP A 90 -12.94 -7.95 12.16
C TRP A 90 -11.70 -7.39 12.85
N ILE A 91 -10.61 -8.11 12.62
CA ILE A 91 -9.24 -7.74 12.99
C ILE A 91 -8.38 -7.80 11.72
N GLY A 92 -7.18 -7.23 11.76
CA GLY A 92 -6.32 -7.05 10.58
C GLY A 92 -5.69 -8.34 10.04
N ALA A 93 -5.86 -9.47 10.72
CA ALA A 93 -5.32 -10.74 10.27
C ALA A 93 -6.06 -11.23 9.02
N ASN A 94 -5.30 -11.72 8.04
CA ASN A 94 -5.82 -12.21 6.78
C ASN A 94 -4.90 -13.26 6.15
N GLY A 95 -5.46 -14.19 5.37
CA GLY A 95 -4.77 -15.26 4.66
C GLY A 95 -4.58 -14.95 3.17
N PHE A 96 -4.28 -13.69 2.82
CA PHE A 96 -4.09 -13.26 1.43
C PHE A 96 -2.69 -13.55 0.89
N ASP A 97 -1.74 -13.90 1.77
CA ASP A 97 -0.41 -14.38 1.38
C ASP A 97 -0.48 -15.62 0.47
N VAL A 98 0.50 -15.79 -0.41
CA VAL A 98 0.57 -16.91 -1.37
C VAL A 98 0.62 -18.28 -0.70
N ASN A 99 1.21 -18.37 0.49
CA ASN A 99 1.28 -19.61 1.23
C ASN A 99 0.01 -19.82 2.08
N ARG A 100 -0.99 -18.94 1.97
CA ARG A 100 -2.15 -18.84 2.86
C ARG A 100 -1.76 -18.74 4.33
N ASN A 101 -0.60 -18.15 4.60
CA ASN A 101 -0.21 -17.78 5.95
C ASN A 101 -1.06 -16.59 6.39
N TYR A 102 -1.49 -16.61 7.65
CA TYR A 102 -2.23 -15.50 8.21
C TYR A 102 -1.27 -14.40 8.65
N THR A 103 -1.38 -13.23 8.01
CA THR A 103 -0.56 -12.05 8.24
C THR A 103 -1.39 -10.84 8.65
N TRP A 104 -0.76 -9.82 9.23
CA TRP A 104 -1.43 -8.57 9.61
C TRP A 104 -1.43 -7.55 8.47
N VAL A 105 -2.57 -6.88 8.26
CA VAL A 105 -2.75 -5.85 7.22
C VAL A 105 -1.83 -4.63 7.37
N ASP A 106 -1.39 -4.35 8.60
CA ASP A 106 -0.45 -3.28 8.94
C ASP A 106 1.04 -3.70 8.83
N GLY A 107 1.30 -4.95 8.42
CA GLY A 107 2.65 -5.50 8.26
C GLY A 107 3.32 -5.95 9.56
N ASN A 108 2.62 -5.96 10.71
CA ASN A 108 3.20 -6.43 11.96
C ASN A 108 3.62 -7.93 11.89
N PRO A 109 4.62 -8.36 12.68
CA PRO A 109 5.03 -9.76 12.72
C PRO A 109 3.92 -10.67 13.23
N SER A 110 3.66 -11.77 12.51
CA SER A 110 2.62 -12.75 12.85
C SER A 110 3.17 -13.86 13.75
N THR A 111 3.71 -13.50 14.91
CA THR A 111 4.36 -14.43 15.86
C THR A 111 3.43 -14.94 16.96
N TYR A 112 2.27 -14.33 17.13
CA TYR A 112 1.23 -14.71 18.09
C TYR A 112 -0.05 -15.09 17.37
N ALA A 113 -0.74 -16.11 17.88
CA ALA A 113 -2.03 -16.53 17.38
C ALA A 113 -2.95 -16.97 18.52
N ASN A 114 -4.23 -16.57 18.44
CA ASN A 114 -5.25 -16.95 19.41
C ASN A 114 -6.43 -17.71 18.77
N TRP A 115 -6.13 -18.62 17.84
CA TRP A 115 -7.13 -19.39 17.11
C TRP A 115 -8.09 -20.16 18.02
N ALA A 116 -9.37 -20.18 17.64
CA ALA A 116 -10.38 -21.06 18.19
C ALA A 116 -10.08 -22.52 17.80
N SER A 117 -10.74 -23.47 18.48
CA SER A 117 -10.61 -24.88 18.13
C SER A 117 -11.07 -25.12 16.69
N GLY A 118 -10.26 -25.81 15.89
CA GLY A 118 -10.54 -26.10 14.48
C GLY A 118 -10.26 -24.95 13.51
N GLN A 119 -9.58 -23.89 13.96
CA GLN A 119 -9.21 -22.73 13.15
C GLN A 119 -7.67 -22.67 12.98
N PRO A 120 -7.16 -22.08 11.89
CA PRO A 120 -7.91 -21.46 10.77
C PRO A 120 -8.56 -22.48 9.82
N ASP A 121 -9.74 -22.16 9.26
CA ASP A 121 -10.29 -22.85 8.08
C ASP A 121 -9.49 -22.41 6.83
N PRO A 122 -8.83 -23.33 6.11
CA PRO A 122 -8.00 -23.00 4.94
C PRO A 122 -8.78 -22.45 3.74
N ASN A 123 -10.11 -22.60 3.70
CA ASN A 123 -10.96 -22.09 2.62
C ASN A 123 -11.44 -20.65 2.85
N GLN A 124 -11.14 -20.08 4.00
CA GLN A 124 -11.50 -18.72 4.37
C GLN A 124 -10.23 -17.89 4.53
N GLN A 125 -10.34 -16.57 4.40
CA GLN A 125 -9.15 -15.71 4.36
C GLN A 125 -9.24 -14.54 5.34
N CYS A 126 -10.42 -14.08 5.72
CA CYS A 126 -10.57 -12.95 6.63
C CYS A 126 -10.73 -13.45 8.06
N VAL A 127 -10.19 -12.71 9.04
CA VAL A 127 -10.17 -13.15 10.43
C VAL A 127 -11.01 -12.25 11.31
N SER A 128 -11.88 -12.86 12.10
CA SER A 128 -12.65 -12.20 13.15
C SER A 128 -12.23 -12.67 14.54
N SER A 129 -12.35 -11.79 15.52
CA SER A 129 -12.19 -12.08 16.94
C SER A 129 -13.53 -12.12 17.64
N THR A 130 -13.69 -13.10 18.52
CA THR A 130 -14.80 -13.17 19.49
C THR A 130 -14.48 -12.38 20.77
N ALA A 131 -13.95 -11.16 20.59
CA ALA A 131 -13.37 -10.33 21.66
C ALA A 131 -14.29 -10.07 22.86
N ARG A 132 -15.60 -10.23 22.67
CA ARG A 132 -16.60 -10.05 23.72
C ARG A 132 -16.85 -11.29 24.59
N THR A 133 -16.51 -12.48 24.09
CA THR A 133 -16.84 -13.76 24.75
C THR A 133 -15.57 -14.53 25.09
N THR A 134 -14.88 -15.07 24.10
CA THR A 134 -13.70 -15.94 24.33
C THR A 134 -12.37 -15.31 23.94
N GLY A 135 -12.40 -14.19 23.20
CA GLY A 135 -11.20 -13.56 22.64
C GLY A 135 -10.54 -14.37 21.53
N LYS A 136 -11.11 -15.53 21.16
CA LYS A 136 -10.56 -16.43 20.15
C LYS A 136 -10.83 -15.94 18.74
N TRP A 137 -9.87 -16.22 17.86
CA TRP A 137 -9.95 -15.86 16.45
C TRP A 137 -10.49 -17.01 15.62
N LYS A 138 -11.20 -16.68 14.56
CA LYS A 138 -11.60 -17.65 13.55
C LYS A 138 -11.54 -16.99 12.19
N THR A 139 -11.42 -17.81 11.17
CA THR A 139 -11.54 -17.35 9.80
C THR A 139 -13.02 -17.29 9.42
N GLU A 140 -13.33 -16.41 8.48
CA GLU A 140 -14.66 -16.20 7.91
C GLU A 140 -14.55 -15.82 6.42
N PRO A 141 -15.59 -16.06 5.60
CA PRO A 141 -15.65 -15.53 4.24
C PRO A 141 -15.61 -13.99 4.29
N CYS A 142 -14.74 -13.35 3.52
CA CYS A 142 -14.50 -11.90 3.62
C CYS A 142 -15.73 -11.01 3.36
N GLY A 143 -16.73 -11.54 2.64
CA GLY A 143 -17.97 -10.84 2.29
C GLY A 143 -19.07 -10.88 3.37
N VAL A 144 -18.84 -11.49 4.54
CA VAL A 144 -19.79 -11.39 5.65
C VAL A 144 -19.63 -10.06 6.38
N GLU A 145 -20.71 -9.52 6.94
CA GLU A 145 -20.63 -8.25 7.66
C GLU A 145 -20.44 -8.47 9.16
N ASN A 146 -19.32 -7.98 9.70
CA ASN A 146 -19.04 -7.99 11.13
C ASN A 146 -18.77 -6.58 11.64
N CYS A 147 -18.98 -6.38 12.95
CA CYS A 147 -18.41 -5.22 13.65
C CYS A 147 -16.88 -5.31 13.55
N PHE A 148 -16.14 -4.28 13.94
CA PHE A 148 -14.69 -4.30 13.72
C PHE A 148 -13.94 -3.40 14.68
N ILE A 149 -12.64 -3.66 14.79
CA ILE A 149 -11.75 -2.99 15.73
C ILE A 149 -10.63 -2.38 14.91
N CYS A 150 -10.56 -1.06 14.90
CA CYS A 150 -9.42 -0.34 14.35
C CYS A 150 -8.36 -0.13 15.42
N GLU A 151 -7.12 0.01 15.00
CA GLU A 151 -6.03 0.51 15.80
C GLU A 151 -5.34 1.68 15.11
N MET A 152 -4.59 2.46 15.89
CA MET A 152 -3.62 3.44 15.41
C MET A 152 -2.53 3.64 16.47
N PHE A 153 -1.42 4.26 16.07
CA PHE A 153 -0.43 4.79 17.00
C PHE A 153 -0.47 6.31 17.00
N ILE A 154 -0.32 6.94 18.16
CA ILE A 154 -0.24 8.40 18.26
C ILE A 154 1.12 8.86 17.72
N ASP A 155 1.10 9.63 16.63
CA ASP A 155 2.29 10.16 15.98
C ASP A 155 3.14 11.03 16.93
N GLY A 156 4.47 10.88 16.82
CA GLY A 156 5.46 11.63 17.61
C GLY A 156 5.99 10.93 18.86
N LEU A 157 5.51 9.72 19.19
CA LEU A 157 5.98 8.93 20.34
C LEU A 157 6.10 7.41 20.05
N SER A 158 6.27 6.99 18.80
CA SER A 158 6.45 5.56 18.47
C SER A 158 7.65 4.97 19.21
N SER A 159 7.35 4.02 20.10
CA SER A 159 8.34 3.25 20.86
C SER A 159 9.03 2.26 19.94
N THR A 160 10.21 2.62 19.45
CA THR A 160 11.22 1.64 19.06
C THR A 160 11.73 0.93 20.32
N SER A 161 11.05 -0.11 20.76
CA SER A 161 11.72 -1.18 21.52
C SER A 161 10.89 -2.47 21.52
N PRO A 162 11.40 -3.59 20.98
CA PRO A 162 10.86 -4.90 21.28
C PRO A 162 11.00 -5.18 22.78
N LEU A 163 9.95 -5.68 23.42
CA LEU A 163 10.00 -6.20 24.78
C LEU A 163 11.20 -7.15 24.95
N PRO A 164 12.06 -6.97 25.98
CA PRO A 164 13.15 -7.90 26.23
C PRO A 164 12.60 -9.27 26.65
N PRO A 165 13.15 -10.39 26.14
CA PRO A 165 12.83 -11.70 26.67
C PRO A 165 13.26 -11.81 28.14
N THR A 166 12.36 -12.35 28.96
CA THR A 166 12.55 -12.54 30.41
C THR A 166 13.76 -13.43 30.70
N THR A 167 14.74 -12.83 31.38
CA THR A 167 15.84 -13.36 32.21
C THR A 167 16.05 -14.88 32.30
N SER A 168 17.23 -15.32 31.86
CA SER A 168 18.06 -16.30 32.57
C SER A 168 19.38 -15.63 33.00
N LEU A 169 19.70 -15.72 34.29
CA LEU A 169 20.85 -15.12 34.94
C LEU A 169 22.19 -15.74 34.47
N THR A 170 23.15 -14.90 34.08
CA THR A 170 24.59 -15.15 34.34
C THR A 170 25.44 -13.88 34.23
N THR A 171 25.92 -13.44 35.39
CA THR A 171 27.19 -12.78 35.75
C THR A 171 28.08 -12.08 34.70
N THR A 172 28.23 -10.77 34.94
CA THR A 172 29.47 -9.97 35.11
C THR A 172 30.53 -9.93 33.99
N SER A 173 30.74 -8.75 33.39
CA SER A 173 32.06 -8.07 33.41
C SER A 173 31.97 -6.64 32.86
N THR A 174 32.58 -5.71 33.60
CA THR A 174 32.73 -4.27 33.37
C THR A 174 33.60 -3.90 32.16
N ARG A 175 33.22 -2.85 31.41
CA ARG A 175 34.16 -1.77 31.03
C ARG A 175 33.47 -0.48 30.58
N THR A 176 33.90 0.61 31.19
CA THR A 176 33.61 2.02 30.91
C THR A 176 34.27 2.52 29.62
N SER A 177 33.62 3.45 28.91
CA SER A 177 34.31 4.56 28.24
C SER A 177 33.37 5.74 28.01
N ILE A 178 33.83 6.90 28.47
CA ILE A 178 33.28 8.25 28.36
C ILE A 178 33.80 8.84 27.04
N PHE A 179 33.00 9.60 26.28
CA PHE A 179 33.40 10.87 25.63
C PHE A 179 32.16 11.64 25.11
N ASN A 180 32.18 12.94 25.35
CA ASN A 180 31.22 14.02 25.09
C ASN A 180 31.93 15.02 24.12
N PRO A 181 31.41 16.21 23.75
CA PRO A 181 30.12 16.60 23.15
C PRO A 181 30.25 17.58 21.93
N SER A 182 29.10 18.00 21.38
CA SER A 182 28.77 19.31 20.78
C SER A 182 29.24 19.70 19.36
N THR A 183 28.26 19.95 18.47
CA THR A 183 28.22 21.13 17.59
C THR A 183 26.78 21.65 17.44
N THR A 184 26.65 22.98 17.42
CA THR A 184 25.41 23.78 17.55
C THR A 184 24.95 24.42 16.24
N THR A 185 23.64 24.29 15.95
CA THR A 185 22.68 25.21 15.27
C THR A 185 22.84 25.55 13.76
N PRO A 186 21.77 25.95 13.02
CA PRO A 186 20.39 26.31 13.45
C PRO A 186 19.23 25.57 12.76
N ALA A 187 18.04 25.75 13.33
CA ALA A 187 16.77 25.12 12.99
C ALA A 187 16.17 25.56 11.65
N THR A 188 15.86 24.57 10.80
CA THR A 188 14.62 24.46 10.04
C THR A 188 14.01 23.10 10.45
N GLY A 189 12.70 23.03 10.72
CA GLY A 189 12.06 21.76 11.10
C GLY A 189 12.30 20.69 10.00
N PRO A 190 12.24 19.39 10.32
CA PRO A 190 12.58 18.37 9.33
C PRO A 190 11.61 18.47 8.14
N THR A 191 12.12 18.95 7.01
CA THR A 191 11.43 18.88 5.73
C THR A 191 11.21 17.39 5.45
N SER A 192 9.97 16.92 5.58
CA SER A 192 9.66 15.54 5.23
C SER A 192 9.82 15.39 3.73
N MET A 193 10.65 14.45 3.29
CA MET A 193 10.87 14.20 1.86
C MET A 193 9.57 13.74 1.23
N THR A 194 9.19 14.37 0.12
CA THR A 194 7.85 14.18 -0.44
C THR A 194 7.81 13.09 -1.50
N ASP A 195 8.96 12.72 -2.09
CA ASP A 195 9.15 11.58 -2.97
C ASP A 195 10.62 11.11 -3.00
N CYS A 196 10.96 10.18 -3.90
CA CYS A 196 12.33 9.69 -4.07
C CYS A 196 13.27 10.73 -4.70
N LYS A 197 12.76 11.69 -5.47
CA LYS A 197 13.56 12.73 -6.09
C LYS A 197 14.08 13.71 -5.04
N ASP A 198 13.24 14.05 -4.05
CA ASP A 198 13.66 14.84 -2.90
C ASP A 198 14.78 14.14 -2.12
N TRP A 199 14.64 12.85 -1.84
CA TRP A 199 15.69 12.06 -1.19
C TRP A 199 17.00 12.08 -1.98
N PHE A 200 16.90 11.90 -3.29
CA PHE A 200 18.03 11.93 -4.21
C PHE A 200 18.75 13.29 -4.17
N ASP A 201 18.01 14.38 -4.29
CA ASP A 201 18.55 15.75 -4.28
C ASP A 201 19.19 16.13 -2.93
N HIS A 202 18.79 15.45 -1.85
CA HIS A 202 19.39 15.58 -0.52
C HIS A 202 20.50 14.55 -0.25
N GLY A 203 21.03 13.89 -1.29
CA GLY A 203 22.25 13.09 -1.24
C GLY A 203 22.05 11.60 -0.99
N SER A 204 20.81 11.09 -1.05
CA SER A 204 20.53 9.66 -0.95
C SER A 204 20.55 9.00 -2.33
N HIS A 205 21.65 8.33 -2.67
CA HIS A 205 21.87 7.75 -4.00
C HIS A 205 21.90 6.21 -4.02
N THR A 206 21.27 5.55 -3.04
CA THR A 206 21.24 4.08 -2.96
C THR A 206 19.82 3.59 -3.21
N ASP A 207 19.66 2.58 -4.06
CA ASP A 207 18.34 1.97 -4.27
C ASP A 207 17.84 1.35 -2.97
N GLY A 208 16.55 1.49 -2.66
CA GLY A 208 16.03 0.95 -1.42
C GLY A 208 14.66 1.47 -1.02
N ILE A 209 14.30 1.21 0.24
CA ILE A 209 13.03 1.66 0.80
C ILE A 209 13.24 2.97 1.55
N TYR A 210 12.42 3.96 1.20
CA TYR A 210 12.47 5.29 1.79
C TYR A 210 11.08 5.72 2.25
N PRO A 211 10.96 6.38 3.42
CA PRO A 211 9.73 7.00 3.84
C PRO A 211 9.52 8.31 3.09
N ILE A 212 8.31 8.53 2.58
CA ILE A 212 7.93 9.78 1.91
C ILE A 212 6.63 10.33 2.50
N ASN A 213 6.37 11.62 2.36
CA ASN A 213 5.15 12.29 2.83
C ASN A 213 4.71 13.37 1.82
N PRO A 214 4.06 12.98 0.71
CA PRO A 214 3.83 13.87 -0.42
C PRO A 214 2.84 15.02 -0.16
N ASP A 215 1.85 14.82 0.71
CA ASP A 215 0.79 15.80 0.98
C ASP A 215 0.75 16.30 2.44
N GLY A 216 1.74 15.90 3.25
CA GLY A 216 1.84 16.29 4.66
C GLY A 216 0.87 15.56 5.59
N LYS A 217 0.07 14.60 5.10
CA LYS A 217 -0.98 13.93 5.91
C LYS A 217 -0.55 12.61 6.52
N GLY A 218 0.64 12.12 6.20
CA GLY A 218 1.15 10.88 6.75
C GLY A 218 2.29 10.34 5.90
N SER A 219 3.27 9.70 6.56
CA SER A 219 4.38 9.10 5.85
C SER A 219 4.10 7.64 5.49
N PHE A 220 4.53 7.22 4.32
CA PHE A 220 4.52 5.82 3.90
C PHE A 220 5.81 5.45 3.17
N ASN A 221 6.12 4.15 3.17
CA ASN A 221 7.34 3.63 2.56
C ASN A 221 7.15 3.38 1.06
N VAL A 222 8.14 3.77 0.26
CA VAL A 222 8.21 3.49 -1.18
C VAL A 222 9.57 2.91 -1.54
N ASN A 223 9.62 2.26 -2.70
CA ASN A 223 10.88 1.82 -3.29
C ASN A 223 11.41 2.94 -4.19
N CYS A 224 12.63 3.40 -3.88
CA CYS A 224 13.34 4.38 -4.66
C CYS A 224 14.40 3.72 -5.52
N ASP A 225 14.28 3.94 -6.83
CA ASP A 225 15.31 3.67 -7.80
C ASP A 225 16.14 4.95 -7.97
N MET A 226 17.31 4.93 -7.35
CA MET A 226 18.30 6.00 -7.28
C MET A 226 19.40 5.84 -8.33
N THR A 227 19.38 4.79 -9.14
CA THR A 227 20.46 4.48 -10.08
C THR A 227 20.06 4.65 -11.53
N THR A 228 18.81 4.34 -11.88
CA THR A 228 18.34 4.38 -13.27
C THR A 228 18.16 5.82 -13.75
N ASP A 229 18.77 6.15 -14.89
CA ASP A 229 18.54 7.41 -15.61
C ASP A 229 18.68 8.66 -14.72
N GLY A 230 19.72 8.71 -13.89
CA GLY A 230 19.96 9.82 -12.97
C GLY A 230 19.17 9.74 -11.65
N GLY A 231 18.46 8.65 -11.39
CA GLY A 231 17.89 8.31 -10.08
C GLY A 231 16.69 9.15 -9.65
N GLY A 232 16.25 8.95 -8.40
CA GLY A 232 15.14 9.67 -7.79
C GLY A 232 13.76 9.19 -8.24
N TRP A 233 13.64 7.96 -8.73
CA TRP A 233 12.37 7.41 -9.20
C TRP A 233 11.62 6.71 -8.07
N THR A 234 10.34 7.06 -7.89
CA THR A 234 9.42 6.39 -6.96
C THR A 234 8.66 5.26 -7.67
N VAL A 235 8.99 4.01 -7.37
CA VAL A 235 8.35 2.83 -7.97
C VAL A 235 6.96 2.64 -7.36
N PHE A 236 5.93 2.51 -8.20
CA PHE A 236 4.55 2.29 -7.76
C PHE A 236 3.94 0.97 -8.22
N GLN A 237 4.57 0.31 -9.18
CA GLN A 237 4.23 -1.05 -9.58
C GLN A 237 5.51 -1.82 -9.87
N ARG A 238 5.55 -3.07 -9.41
CA ARG A 238 6.59 -4.02 -9.80
C ARG A 238 5.97 -5.40 -10.02
N ARG A 239 6.46 -6.11 -11.04
CA ARG A 239 6.19 -7.53 -11.30
C ARG A 239 7.51 -8.26 -11.61
N GLN A 240 7.80 -9.36 -10.94
CA GLN A 240 9.02 -10.16 -11.14
C GLN A 240 8.73 -11.66 -11.28
N ASP A 241 7.64 -12.15 -10.69
CA ASP A 241 7.21 -13.53 -10.76
C ASP A 241 5.68 -13.64 -10.54
N ASP A 242 5.17 -14.86 -10.46
CA ASP A 242 3.75 -15.18 -10.27
C ASP A 242 3.30 -15.18 -8.80
N SER A 243 4.16 -14.79 -7.85
CA SER A 243 3.89 -14.83 -6.41
C SER A 243 2.86 -13.79 -5.93
N THR A 244 2.14 -13.10 -6.81
CA THR A 244 1.05 -12.22 -6.41
C THR A 244 -0.01 -12.17 -7.50
N VAL A 245 -1.26 -12.35 -7.11
CA VAL A 245 -2.41 -12.21 -7.99
C VAL A 245 -2.72 -10.73 -8.17
N PHE A 246 -2.53 -10.20 -9.38
CA PHE A 246 -3.00 -8.86 -9.75
C PHE A 246 -4.32 -8.95 -10.52
N TRP A 247 -4.46 -9.95 -11.39
CA TRP A 247 -5.53 -9.99 -12.39
C TRP A 247 -6.96 -10.09 -11.84
N ASN A 248 -7.13 -10.50 -10.58
CA ASN A 248 -8.43 -10.70 -9.96
C ASN A 248 -8.59 -9.89 -8.66
N GLN A 249 -8.02 -8.68 -8.64
CA GLN A 249 -8.13 -7.80 -7.47
C GLN A 249 -9.31 -6.83 -7.63
N PRO A 250 -10.11 -6.61 -6.57
CA PRO A 250 -11.23 -5.67 -6.58
C PRO A 250 -10.76 -4.21 -6.51
N TRP A 251 -11.68 -3.28 -6.74
CA TRP A 251 -11.45 -1.82 -6.75
C TRP A 251 -10.69 -1.35 -5.50
N GLN A 252 -11.15 -1.79 -4.34
CA GLN A 252 -10.59 -1.38 -3.06
C GLN A 252 -9.11 -1.75 -2.92
N GLN A 253 -8.68 -2.90 -3.46
CA GLN A 253 -7.28 -3.35 -3.41
C GLN A 253 -6.40 -2.49 -4.31
N TYR A 254 -6.86 -2.18 -5.52
CA TYR A 254 -6.14 -1.26 -6.41
C TYR A 254 -6.12 0.18 -5.88
N LYS A 255 -7.16 0.59 -5.16
CA LYS A 255 -7.22 1.90 -4.50
C LYS A 255 -6.17 2.05 -3.40
N ILE A 256 -6.15 1.13 -2.44
CA ILE A 256 -5.28 1.26 -1.24
C ILE A 256 -3.87 0.71 -1.46
N GLY A 257 -3.69 -0.20 -2.42
CA GLY A 257 -2.45 -0.92 -2.64
C GLY A 257 -2.47 -2.32 -2.06
N PHE A 258 -1.56 -3.16 -2.54
CA PHE A 258 -1.34 -4.50 -2.01
C PHE A 258 0.14 -4.88 -2.12
N ASN A 259 0.59 -5.66 -1.13
CA ASN A 259 1.99 -5.93 -0.82
C ASN A 259 2.80 -4.68 -0.46
N ASN A 260 4.03 -4.89 -0.01
CA ASN A 260 4.95 -3.83 0.40
C ASN A 260 5.88 -3.44 -0.75
N ALA A 261 6.37 -2.20 -0.73
CA ALA A 261 7.31 -1.70 -1.76
C ALA A 261 8.66 -2.46 -1.79
N ALA A 262 8.98 -3.23 -0.74
CA ALA A 262 10.14 -4.11 -0.70
C ALA A 262 9.92 -5.43 -1.45
N ASP A 263 8.66 -5.80 -1.68
CA ASP A 263 8.32 -7.09 -2.24
C ASP A 263 8.63 -7.14 -3.74
N LYS A 264 8.80 -8.38 -4.22
CA LYS A 264 9.06 -8.67 -5.63
C LYS A 264 7.92 -8.18 -6.53
N ASN A 265 6.69 -8.25 -6.04
CA ASN A 265 5.51 -7.78 -6.73
C ASN A 265 4.69 -6.91 -5.78
N PHE A 266 4.34 -5.70 -6.19
CA PHE A 266 3.47 -4.84 -5.40
C PHE A 266 2.74 -3.82 -6.28
N TRP A 267 1.66 -3.29 -5.73
CA TRP A 267 0.94 -2.14 -6.25
C TRP A 267 0.80 -1.12 -5.14
N LEU A 268 1.29 0.10 -5.36
CA LEU A 268 1.35 1.12 -4.31
C LEU A 268 -0.04 1.58 -3.82
N GLY A 269 -1.02 1.56 -4.73
CA GLY A 269 -2.38 2.08 -4.50
C GLY A 269 -2.65 3.35 -5.32
N LEU A 270 -3.81 3.39 -5.98
CA LEU A 270 -4.23 4.50 -6.84
C LEU A 270 -4.36 5.81 -6.06
N ASP A 271 -4.76 5.79 -4.79
CA ASP A 271 -4.81 7.01 -3.97
C ASP A 271 -3.42 7.65 -3.83
N ARG A 272 -2.40 6.84 -3.57
CA ARG A 272 -1.01 7.31 -3.46
C ARG A 272 -0.45 7.75 -4.81
N VAL A 273 -0.76 7.01 -5.89
CA VAL A 273 -0.35 7.37 -7.26
C VAL A 273 -1.01 8.67 -7.72
N ASN A 274 -2.26 8.92 -7.37
CA ASN A 274 -2.96 10.17 -7.66
C ASN A 274 -2.26 11.35 -6.98
N VAL A 275 -1.94 11.23 -5.69
CA VAL A 275 -1.23 12.28 -4.96
C VAL A 275 0.16 12.53 -5.58
N LEU A 276 0.95 11.48 -5.81
CA LEU A 276 2.31 11.60 -6.35
C LEU A 276 2.32 12.20 -7.76
N SER A 277 1.38 11.83 -8.61
CA SER A 277 1.33 12.29 -10.00
C SER A 277 0.79 13.70 -10.20
N ASN A 278 0.09 14.25 -9.20
CA ASN A 278 -0.44 15.61 -9.24
C ASN A 278 0.28 16.60 -8.31
N LYS A 279 1.25 16.11 -7.50
CA LYS A 279 2.07 16.93 -6.60
C LYS A 279 2.85 18.02 -7.36
N ASP A 280 3.41 17.67 -8.52
CA ASP A 280 4.25 18.54 -9.34
C ASP A 280 3.62 18.76 -10.72
N THR A 281 3.93 19.89 -11.37
CA THR A 281 3.37 20.23 -12.69
C THR A 281 3.91 19.39 -13.85
N ASN A 282 5.03 18.68 -13.66
CA ASN A 282 5.71 17.91 -14.69
C ASN A 282 6.13 16.53 -14.15
N VAL A 283 5.18 15.72 -13.69
CA VAL A 283 5.48 14.33 -13.33
C VAL A 283 5.56 13.49 -14.61
N ALA A 284 6.64 12.72 -14.72
CA ALA A 284 6.77 11.68 -15.72
C ALA A 284 6.66 10.29 -15.08
N MET A 285 6.06 9.38 -15.84
CA MET A 285 6.10 7.96 -15.57
C MET A 285 7.09 7.30 -16.52
N ARG A 286 7.93 6.44 -15.95
CA ARG A 286 8.79 5.52 -16.69
C ARG A 286 8.28 4.08 -16.51
N ILE A 287 8.22 3.34 -17.61
CA ILE A 287 8.02 1.88 -17.62
C ILE A 287 9.33 1.23 -18.02
N ASP A 288 9.80 0.26 -17.25
CA ASP A 288 10.94 -0.60 -17.58
C ASP A 288 10.47 -2.06 -17.69
N LEU A 289 10.70 -2.68 -18.85
CA LEU A 289 10.40 -4.09 -19.12
C LEU A 289 11.69 -4.84 -19.42
N THR A 290 11.93 -5.98 -18.77
CA THR A 290 13.11 -6.82 -19.09
C THR A 290 12.76 -8.28 -19.27
N ARG A 291 13.48 -8.87 -20.22
CA ARG A 291 13.27 -10.20 -20.78
C ARG A 291 11.86 -10.39 -21.34
N ASN A 292 11.68 -11.44 -22.12
CA ASN A 292 10.38 -11.78 -22.68
C ASN A 292 10.14 -13.27 -22.53
N ARG A 293 9.10 -13.63 -21.78
CA ARG A 293 8.71 -15.01 -21.49
C ARG A 293 7.84 -15.63 -22.57
N CYS A 294 7.34 -14.83 -23.51
CA CYS A 294 6.50 -15.39 -24.55
C CYS A 294 7.29 -16.37 -25.44
N PRO A 295 6.71 -17.50 -25.85
CA PRO A 295 7.34 -18.35 -26.85
C PRO A 295 7.48 -17.62 -28.20
N ALA A 296 8.64 -17.75 -28.84
CA ALA A 296 8.98 -17.02 -30.08
C ALA A 296 8.03 -17.38 -31.25
N ASP A 297 7.57 -18.62 -31.30
CA ASP A 297 6.61 -19.13 -32.29
C ASP A 297 5.20 -18.54 -32.11
N ILE A 298 4.88 -17.98 -30.93
CA ILE A 298 3.57 -17.40 -30.63
C ILE A 298 3.58 -15.88 -30.75
N CYS A 299 4.62 -15.20 -30.25
CA CYS A 299 4.64 -13.73 -30.16
C CYS A 299 5.33 -12.99 -31.32
N GLY A 300 5.84 -13.71 -32.33
CA GLY A 300 6.35 -13.12 -33.57
C GLY A 300 7.85 -13.34 -33.83
N ASN A 301 8.29 -13.09 -35.06
CA ASN A 301 9.61 -13.52 -35.56
C ASN A 301 10.79 -12.59 -35.22
N SER A 302 10.54 -11.38 -34.73
CA SER A 302 11.58 -10.37 -34.39
C SER A 302 11.79 -10.24 -32.88
N PHE A 303 11.71 -11.38 -32.22
CA PHE A 303 11.57 -11.54 -30.78
C PHE A 303 12.93 -11.63 -30.08
N ASP A 304 13.14 -10.79 -29.07
CA ASP A 304 14.30 -10.88 -28.19
C ASP A 304 13.87 -11.37 -26.80
N GLN A 305 14.20 -12.62 -26.47
CA GLN A 305 13.94 -13.21 -25.15
C GLN A 305 14.69 -12.49 -24.01
N ASN A 306 15.82 -11.87 -24.34
CA ASN A 306 16.69 -11.20 -23.38
C ASN A 306 16.62 -9.67 -23.52
N GLY A 307 15.64 -9.17 -24.27
CA GLY A 307 15.50 -7.74 -24.54
C GLY A 307 15.24 -6.93 -23.28
N SER A 308 15.54 -5.64 -23.38
CA SER A 308 15.23 -4.64 -22.38
C SER A 308 14.59 -3.45 -23.08
N TRP A 309 13.47 -3.00 -22.55
CA TRP A 309 12.69 -1.91 -23.12
C TRP A 309 12.31 -0.94 -22.03
N PHE A 310 12.27 0.33 -22.40
CA PHE A 310 11.73 1.35 -21.53
C PHE A 310 10.92 2.37 -22.32
N GLY A 311 10.13 3.15 -21.61
CA GLY A 311 9.44 4.31 -22.16
C GLY A 311 9.17 5.32 -21.07
N VAL A 312 9.11 6.59 -21.45
CA VAL A 312 8.85 7.71 -20.53
C VAL A 312 7.71 8.56 -21.08
N TRP A 313 6.70 8.82 -20.26
CA TRP A 313 5.52 9.61 -20.62
C TRP A 313 5.26 10.67 -19.56
N LYS A 314 4.72 11.83 -19.93
CA LYS A 314 4.01 12.67 -18.96
C LYS A 314 2.87 11.85 -18.36
N PHE A 315 2.61 11.99 -17.07
CA PHE A 315 1.67 11.13 -16.38
C PHE A 315 0.94 11.86 -15.26
N SER A 316 -0.38 11.76 -15.27
CA SER A 316 -1.22 11.97 -14.10
C SER A 316 -2.42 11.03 -14.13
N ILE A 317 -3.01 10.81 -12.97
CA ILE A 317 -4.32 10.17 -12.85
C ILE A 317 -5.25 11.07 -12.05
N ASP A 318 -6.53 11.06 -12.38
CA ASP A 318 -7.51 11.83 -11.61
C ASP A 318 -7.79 11.21 -10.24
N SER A 319 -8.59 11.90 -9.43
CA SER A 319 -9.09 11.36 -8.16
C SER A 319 -10.07 10.19 -8.36
N GLU A 320 -10.37 9.47 -7.29
CA GLU A 320 -11.38 8.41 -7.29
C GLU A 320 -12.75 8.87 -7.81
N ALA A 321 -13.13 10.12 -7.54
CA ALA A 321 -14.41 10.69 -7.99
C ALA A 321 -14.52 10.68 -9.53
N ASN A 322 -13.38 10.74 -10.23
CA ASN A 322 -13.25 10.62 -11.67
C ASN A 322 -12.62 9.28 -12.07
N LYS A 323 -12.77 8.25 -11.23
CA LYS A 323 -12.35 6.87 -11.49
C LYS A 323 -10.88 6.71 -11.86
N TYR A 324 -10.03 7.57 -11.29
CA TYR A 324 -8.59 7.57 -11.56
C TYR A 324 -8.25 7.61 -13.06
N GLN A 325 -9.02 8.37 -13.86
CA GLN A 325 -8.79 8.52 -15.30
C GLN A 325 -7.31 8.79 -15.62
N LEU A 326 -6.75 8.04 -16.57
CA LEU A 326 -5.35 8.17 -16.98
C LEU A 326 -5.16 9.34 -17.94
N HIS A 327 -4.16 10.19 -17.64
CA HIS A 327 -3.72 11.27 -18.52
C HIS A 327 -2.24 11.09 -18.84
N ILE A 328 -1.95 10.71 -20.07
CA ILE A 328 -0.59 10.56 -20.58
C ILE A 328 -0.39 11.34 -21.89
N GLY A 329 0.82 11.88 -22.07
CA GLY A 329 1.25 12.40 -23.37
C GLY A 329 1.72 11.28 -24.29
N THR A 330 2.17 11.60 -25.50
CA THR A 330 2.96 10.66 -26.31
C THR A 330 4.30 10.37 -25.62
N ALA A 331 4.90 9.20 -25.89
CA ALA A 331 6.22 8.86 -25.38
C ALA A 331 7.23 9.99 -25.66
N MET A 332 7.92 10.43 -24.60
CA MET A 332 8.99 11.42 -24.67
C MET A 332 10.33 10.75 -25.00
N GLU A 333 10.51 9.53 -24.50
CA GLU A 333 11.73 8.74 -24.66
C GLU A 333 11.41 7.24 -24.64
N GLY A 334 12.37 6.45 -25.12
CA GLY A 334 12.40 5.01 -24.92
C GLY A 334 12.34 4.18 -26.20
N THR A 335 12.23 2.87 -26.00
CA THR A 335 12.19 1.85 -27.06
C THR A 335 10.85 1.11 -27.10
N LEU A 336 9.98 1.28 -26.09
CA LEU A 336 8.60 0.78 -26.07
C LEU A 336 7.73 1.49 -27.10
N SER A 337 8.02 2.77 -27.35
CA SER A 337 7.38 3.64 -28.33
C SER A 337 8.47 4.57 -28.89
N SER A 338 8.50 4.83 -30.20
CA SER A 338 9.42 5.81 -30.80
C SER A 338 8.64 6.96 -31.43
N SER A 339 9.24 8.15 -31.55
CA SER A 339 8.60 9.35 -32.10
C SER A 339 8.04 9.17 -33.52
N ASP A 340 8.53 8.17 -34.24
CA ASP A 340 8.19 7.88 -35.63
C ASP A 340 7.30 6.63 -35.76
N ALA A 341 6.92 5.99 -34.64
CA ALA A 341 6.13 4.76 -34.60
C ALA A 341 4.86 4.93 -33.76
N TYR A 342 3.92 4.00 -33.94
CA TYR A 342 2.70 3.91 -33.16
C TYR A 342 3.02 3.76 -31.66
N ASP A 343 2.45 4.62 -30.81
CA ASP A 343 2.54 4.50 -29.35
C ASP A 343 1.29 3.77 -28.82
N PRO A 344 1.37 2.45 -28.57
CA PRO A 344 0.21 1.65 -28.21
C PRO A 344 -0.30 1.98 -26.82
N PHE A 345 0.56 2.38 -25.88
CA PHE A 345 0.12 2.73 -24.53
C PHE A 345 -0.67 4.05 -24.54
N PHE A 346 -0.16 5.07 -25.23
CA PHE A 346 -0.91 6.30 -25.45
C PHE A 346 -2.23 6.03 -26.19
N SER A 347 -2.20 5.27 -27.27
CA SER A 347 -3.36 5.13 -28.15
C SER A 347 -4.50 4.28 -27.56
N HIS A 348 -4.19 3.32 -26.68
CA HIS A 348 -5.19 2.40 -26.13
C HIS A 348 -5.55 2.65 -24.66
N ASN A 349 -4.73 3.40 -23.90
CA ASN A 349 -4.94 3.56 -22.46
C ASN A 349 -5.14 5.02 -22.05
N ASN A 350 -4.68 5.99 -22.85
CA ASN A 350 -4.86 7.41 -22.51
C ASN A 350 -6.34 7.79 -22.46
N ASN A 351 -6.70 8.64 -21.51
CA ASN A 351 -8.06 9.08 -21.19
C ASN A 351 -9.03 7.97 -20.76
N GLN A 352 -8.55 6.74 -20.54
CA GLN A 352 -9.42 5.67 -20.06
C GLN A 352 -9.58 5.74 -18.55
N LEU A 353 -10.76 5.32 -18.08
CA LEU A 353 -11.04 5.18 -16.66
C LEU A 353 -10.40 3.90 -16.14
N PHE A 354 -10.08 3.86 -14.84
CA PHE A 354 -9.61 2.61 -14.25
C PHE A 354 -10.78 1.64 -14.09
N THR A 355 -10.57 0.38 -14.44
CA THR A 355 -11.57 -0.68 -14.36
C THR A 355 -11.01 -1.85 -13.55
N THR A 356 -11.82 -2.44 -12.68
CA THR A 356 -11.48 -3.66 -11.92
C THR A 356 -12.56 -4.73 -12.08
N VAL A 357 -12.31 -5.94 -11.55
CA VAL A 357 -13.21 -7.08 -11.72
C VAL A 357 -14.63 -6.85 -11.18
N ASP A 358 -14.77 -5.93 -10.23
CA ASP A 358 -15.99 -5.57 -9.51
C ASP A 358 -16.47 -4.13 -9.80
N ASN A 359 -15.77 -3.39 -10.66
CA ASN A 359 -16.10 -2.01 -10.99
C ASN A 359 -15.72 -1.72 -12.45
N ASP A 360 -16.70 -1.91 -13.33
CA ASP A 360 -16.56 -1.77 -14.78
C ASP A 360 -16.69 -0.31 -15.21
N ASN A 361 -15.62 0.24 -15.77
CA ASN A 361 -15.56 1.59 -16.33
C ASN A 361 -14.88 1.60 -17.72
N ASP A 362 -14.77 0.43 -18.37
CA ASP A 362 -14.15 0.34 -19.69
C ASP A 362 -15.17 0.57 -20.82
N ASN A 363 -14.68 0.72 -22.05
CA ASN A 363 -15.54 1.06 -23.20
C ASN A 363 -16.00 -0.17 -23.99
N TRP A 364 -15.80 -1.38 -23.47
CA TRP A 364 -16.16 -2.58 -24.19
C TRP A 364 -17.60 -2.99 -23.92
N GLU A 365 -18.47 -2.88 -24.92
CA GLU A 365 -19.88 -3.30 -24.80
C GLU A 365 -20.07 -4.81 -24.57
N GLY A 366 -19.03 -5.62 -24.81
CA GLY A 366 -19.08 -7.07 -24.69
C GLY A 366 -18.93 -7.62 -23.27
N GLY A 367 -18.68 -6.76 -22.27
CA GLY A 367 -18.50 -7.11 -20.86
C GLY A 367 -17.33 -6.36 -20.23
N ASN A 368 -16.87 -6.82 -19.08
CA ASN A 368 -15.79 -6.18 -18.34
C ASN A 368 -14.42 -6.77 -18.73
N CYS A 369 -13.52 -5.95 -19.26
CA CYS A 369 -12.18 -6.34 -19.66
C CYS A 369 -11.34 -6.88 -18.49
N ALA A 370 -11.50 -6.32 -17.30
CA ALA A 370 -10.77 -6.73 -16.11
C ALA A 370 -11.23 -8.10 -15.59
N SER A 371 -12.51 -8.44 -15.69
CA SER A 371 -13.09 -9.65 -15.09
C SER A 371 -13.10 -10.89 -16.00
N SER A 372 -12.65 -10.77 -17.25
CA SER A 372 -12.71 -11.90 -18.20
C SER A 372 -11.73 -13.01 -17.85
N ASP A 373 -12.23 -14.22 -17.54
CA ASP A 373 -11.39 -15.41 -17.32
C ASP A 373 -10.59 -15.84 -18.56
N ALA A 374 -11.08 -15.49 -19.75
CA ALA A 374 -10.41 -15.80 -21.01
C ALA A 374 -9.16 -14.93 -21.22
N TYR A 375 -9.13 -13.72 -20.65
CA TYR A 375 -8.03 -12.78 -20.84
C TYR A 375 -7.21 -12.51 -19.57
N LYS A 376 -7.83 -12.54 -18.39
CA LYS A 376 -7.19 -12.28 -17.08
C LYS A 376 -6.35 -11.00 -17.07
N PHE A 377 -6.91 -9.90 -17.59
CA PHE A 377 -6.24 -8.61 -17.61
C PHE A 377 -6.23 -7.92 -16.23
N GLY A 378 -7.28 -8.09 -15.43
CA GLY A 378 -7.42 -7.39 -14.16
C GLY A 378 -7.41 -5.88 -14.24
N GLY A 379 -7.08 -5.25 -13.11
CA GLY A 379 -7.26 -3.82 -12.92
C GLY A 379 -6.32 -2.97 -13.76
N TRP A 380 -6.87 -2.15 -14.65
CA TRP A 380 -6.11 -1.30 -15.56
C TRP A 380 -6.99 -0.20 -16.18
N TRP A 381 -6.35 0.72 -16.90
CA TRP A 381 -7.00 1.71 -17.76
C TRP A 381 -7.34 1.08 -19.12
N HIS A 382 -8.37 0.23 -19.16
CA HIS A 382 -8.80 -0.46 -20.37
C HIS A 382 -9.71 0.42 -21.23
N ASP A 383 -9.49 0.40 -22.55
CA ASP A 383 -10.47 0.88 -23.54
C ASP A 383 -11.35 -0.30 -23.99
N SER A 384 -11.30 -0.71 -25.26
CA SER A 384 -11.87 -1.99 -25.72
C SER A 384 -10.94 -3.18 -25.44
N CYS A 385 -10.52 -3.32 -24.17
CA CYS A 385 -9.59 -4.31 -23.62
C CYS A 385 -8.12 -4.22 -24.10
N GLY A 386 -7.27 -5.06 -23.51
CA GLY A 386 -5.82 -4.83 -23.43
C GLY A 386 -5.02 -5.08 -24.70
N LYS A 387 -4.40 -4.01 -25.22
CA LYS A 387 -3.16 -4.07 -26.03
C LYS A 387 -1.92 -3.84 -25.17
N VAL A 388 -2.06 -3.08 -24.09
CA VAL A 388 -1.07 -2.93 -23.03
C VAL A 388 -1.78 -3.12 -21.69
N CYS A 389 -1.32 -4.08 -20.90
CA CYS A 389 -1.81 -4.35 -19.56
C CYS A 389 -0.68 -4.96 -18.72
N LEU A 390 -0.12 -4.21 -17.78
CA LEU A 390 0.98 -4.68 -16.93
C LEU A 390 0.50 -5.29 -15.59
N ASN A 391 -0.80 -5.26 -15.36
CA ASN A 391 -1.46 -5.80 -14.17
C ASN A 391 -2.15 -7.15 -14.40
N GLY A 392 -2.10 -7.69 -15.61
CA GLY A 392 -2.68 -8.99 -15.88
C GLY A 392 -1.99 -10.17 -15.19
N ALA A 393 -2.52 -11.36 -15.47
CA ALA A 393 -1.98 -12.61 -14.94
C ALA A 393 -0.53 -12.76 -15.39
N TYR A 394 0.36 -13.09 -14.46
CA TYR A 394 1.77 -13.32 -14.81
C TYR A 394 1.89 -14.53 -15.73
N ASP A 395 1.14 -15.59 -15.47
CA ASP A 395 0.96 -16.71 -16.38
C ASP A 395 -0.39 -16.57 -17.09
N PRO A 396 -0.39 -16.11 -18.35
CA PRO A 396 -1.60 -15.81 -19.07
C PRO A 396 -2.27 -17.10 -19.60
N PRO A 397 -3.62 -17.11 -19.76
CA PRO A 397 -4.31 -18.21 -20.42
C PRO A 397 -3.92 -18.34 -21.89
N GLN A 398 -3.54 -17.24 -22.54
CA GLN A 398 -3.04 -17.19 -23.91
C GLN A 398 -1.83 -16.25 -24.01
N TRP A 399 -0.70 -16.74 -24.52
CA TRP A 399 0.49 -15.93 -24.66
C TRP A 399 0.27 -14.74 -25.62
N GLY A 400 0.81 -13.59 -25.24
CA GLY A 400 0.81 -12.37 -26.05
C GLY A 400 -0.46 -11.53 -25.94
N THR A 401 -1.65 -12.12 -26.08
CA THR A 401 -2.92 -11.36 -26.15
C THR A 401 -3.70 -11.31 -24.85
N SER A 402 -3.16 -11.87 -23.77
CA SER A 402 -3.83 -11.95 -22.48
C SER A 402 -2.84 -11.82 -21.33
N GLY A 403 -3.35 -11.57 -20.12
CA GLY A 403 -2.57 -11.36 -18.92
C GLY A 403 -1.60 -10.17 -19.04
N LEU A 404 -0.48 -10.28 -18.32
CA LEU A 404 0.56 -9.27 -18.30
C LEU A 404 1.25 -9.21 -19.67
N SER A 405 0.99 -8.13 -20.42
CA SER A 405 1.49 -8.00 -21.79
C SER A 405 1.62 -6.53 -22.22
N TYR A 406 2.57 -6.28 -23.13
CA TYR A 406 2.74 -5.00 -23.81
C TYR A 406 2.86 -5.25 -25.31
N TYR A 407 1.88 -4.84 -26.10
CA TYR A 407 1.98 -4.83 -27.55
C TYR A 407 2.99 -3.76 -27.98
N ARG A 408 3.97 -4.12 -28.78
CA ARG A 408 4.95 -3.20 -29.35
C ARG A 408 4.82 -3.20 -30.87
N SER A 409 4.67 -2.02 -31.45
CA SER A 409 4.71 -1.82 -32.90
C SER A 409 5.93 -0.99 -33.28
N HIS A 410 6.75 -1.51 -34.20
CA HIS A 410 7.97 -0.84 -34.65
C HIS A 410 8.25 -1.22 -36.10
N PHE A 411 8.92 -0.35 -36.86
CA PHE A 411 9.25 -0.57 -38.28
C PHE A 411 9.92 -1.92 -38.60
N ALA A 412 10.56 -2.53 -37.62
CA ALA A 412 11.22 -3.83 -37.77
C ALA A 412 10.24 -5.02 -37.65
N ALA A 413 9.22 -4.90 -36.79
CA ALA A 413 8.15 -5.87 -36.57
C ALA A 413 7.22 -5.45 -35.42
N ASP A 414 6.01 -6.01 -35.46
CA ASP A 414 5.07 -6.01 -34.35
C ASP A 414 5.20 -7.30 -33.54
N TYR A 415 5.21 -7.19 -32.22
CA TYR A 415 5.22 -8.35 -31.32
C TYR A 415 4.71 -7.98 -29.93
N TYR A 416 4.39 -8.99 -29.14
CA TYR A 416 4.02 -8.82 -27.74
C TYR A 416 5.20 -9.08 -26.81
N ILE A 417 5.35 -8.19 -25.82
CA ILE A 417 6.28 -8.34 -24.71
C ILE A 417 5.50 -8.89 -23.53
N VAL A 418 5.84 -10.10 -23.10
CA VAL A 418 5.35 -10.71 -21.86
C VAL A 418 6.54 -10.75 -20.90
N PRO A 419 6.82 -9.65 -20.17
CA PRO A 419 8.09 -9.50 -19.49
C PRO A 419 8.28 -10.43 -18.30
N VAL A 420 9.55 -10.64 -17.93
CA VAL A 420 9.90 -11.24 -16.63
C VAL A 420 9.80 -10.17 -15.54
N LEU A 421 10.42 -9.00 -15.77
CA LEU A 421 10.35 -7.83 -14.91
C LEU A 421 9.51 -6.75 -15.60
N SER A 422 8.52 -6.22 -14.89
CA SER A 422 7.84 -4.97 -15.22
C SER A 422 7.99 -4.03 -14.03
N GLU A 423 8.38 -2.80 -14.26
CA GLU A 423 8.35 -1.73 -13.26
C GLU A 423 7.71 -0.48 -13.83
N MET A 424 6.90 0.19 -13.01
CA MET A 424 6.37 1.52 -13.31
C MET A 424 6.79 2.46 -12.18
N LYS A 425 7.39 3.59 -12.54
CA LYS A 425 8.00 4.52 -11.59
C LYS A 425 7.76 5.97 -11.97
N LEU A 426 7.62 6.84 -10.98
CA LEU A 426 7.32 8.26 -11.14
C LEU A 426 8.52 9.12 -10.73
N ARG A 427 8.72 10.23 -11.43
CA ARG A 427 9.70 11.26 -11.05
C ARG A 427 9.26 12.59 -11.62
N LYS A 428 9.56 13.67 -10.91
CA LYS A 428 9.52 15.02 -11.47
C LYS A 428 10.54 15.13 -12.61
N TYR A 429 10.06 15.45 -13.80
CA TYR A 429 10.84 15.51 -15.03
C TYR A 429 11.17 16.96 -15.42
#